data_AF-A0A3G5T1U6-F1
#
_entry.id   AF-A0A3G5T1U6-F1
#
_cell.length_a   1.000
_cell.length_b   1.000
_cell.length_c   1.000
_cell.angle_alpha   90.00
_cell.angle_beta   90.00
_cell.angle_gamma   90.00
#
_symmetry.space_group_name_H-M   'P 1'
#
loop_
_entity.id
_entity.type
_entity.pdbx_description
1 polymer ?
#
loop_
_entity_poly.entity_id
_entity_poly.type
_entity_poly.pdbx_seq_one_letter_code
_entity_poly.pdbx_strand_id
1 'polypeptide(L)'
;MSTPEPDEAAQTTEHRIAVLEDELRKQKTFGGYARLYAPLAALSATLSFTPILNDVVVEHGGGTESRRTFGTLWDMAGRSGGDPAALGIMLVGIFTALLVAATWRPTTLGLPVGIVVAGVPILLMLIVRPSTGSPTPDLSPYGVVGVVVIVSACLLAVVQAAHHLSSTHGTGSDTGTELETPTAPDAAPDAATDPRADEA
;
A
#
# COMPACT_ATOMS: atom_id res chain seq x y z
N MET A 1 -38.02 -2.51 -34.02
CA MET A 1 -36.63 -2.41 -33.54
C MET A 1 -36.32 -0.93 -33.52
N SER A 2 -36.59 -0.27 -32.39
CA SER A 2 -36.53 1.19 -32.27
C SER A 2 -35.07 1.60 -32.16
N THR A 3 -34.61 2.47 -33.05
CA THR A 3 -33.30 3.11 -32.95
C THR A 3 -33.28 3.97 -31.68
N PRO A 4 -32.24 3.87 -30.84
CA PRO A 4 -32.14 4.70 -29.63
C PRO A 4 -32.22 6.18 -30.03
N GLU A 5 -32.91 6.97 -29.21
CA GLU A 5 -32.97 8.42 -29.42
C GLU A 5 -31.55 9.01 -29.35
N PRO A 6 -31.26 10.04 -30.15
CA PRO A 6 -29.92 10.64 -30.24
C PRO A 6 -29.37 11.09 -28.87
N ASP A 7 -30.24 11.41 -27.92
CA ASP A 7 -29.88 11.87 -26.59
C ASP A 7 -29.38 10.72 -25.67
N GLU A 8 -29.92 9.51 -25.81
CA GLU A 8 -29.45 8.33 -25.06
C GLU A 8 -28.05 7.88 -25.53
N ALA A 9 -27.79 8.02 -26.83
CA ALA A 9 -26.48 7.71 -27.42
C ALA A 9 -25.40 8.71 -26.95
N ALA A 10 -25.77 9.98 -26.82
CA ALA A 10 -24.88 11.02 -26.30
C ALA A 10 -24.53 10.79 -24.82
N GLN A 11 -25.52 10.58 -23.95
CA GLN A 11 -25.30 10.32 -22.52
C GLN A 11 -24.46 9.06 -22.27
N THR A 12 -24.70 7.99 -23.04
CA THR A 12 -23.92 6.74 -22.93
C THR A 12 -22.45 6.97 -23.29
N THR A 13 -22.18 7.86 -24.25
CA THR A 13 -20.81 8.17 -24.70
C THR A 13 -20.08 9.02 -23.68
N GLU A 14 -20.73 10.05 -23.13
CA GLU A 14 -20.17 10.89 -22.07
C GLU A 14 -19.85 10.09 -20.81
N HIS A 15 -20.76 9.20 -20.39
CA HIS A 15 -20.51 8.32 -19.24
C HIS A 15 -19.31 7.40 -19.45
N ARG A 16 -19.17 6.81 -20.64
CA ARG A 16 -17.99 5.96 -20.97
C ARG A 16 -16.69 6.74 -20.99
N ILE A 17 -16.70 7.98 -21.50
CA ILE A 17 -15.53 8.85 -21.49
C ILE A 17 -15.12 9.16 -20.05
N ALA A 18 -16.08 9.52 -19.19
CA ALA A 18 -15.79 9.81 -17.78
C ALA A 18 -15.19 8.60 -17.04
N VAL A 19 -15.71 7.39 -17.28
CA VAL A 19 -15.16 6.14 -16.70
C VAL A 19 -13.73 5.88 -17.20
N LEU A 20 -13.49 6.03 -18.50
CA LEU A 20 -12.16 5.82 -19.08
C LEU A 20 -11.13 6.85 -18.58
N GLU A 21 -11.53 8.11 -18.41
CA GLU A 21 -10.67 9.15 -17.87
C GLU A 21 -10.27 8.87 -16.41
N ASP A 22 -11.21 8.37 -15.59
CA ASP A 22 -10.92 7.96 -14.21
C ASP A 22 -9.96 6.76 -14.17
N GLU A 23 -10.16 5.74 -15.03
CA GLU A 23 -9.25 4.61 -15.15
C GLU A 23 -7.84 5.03 -15.59
N LEU A 24 -7.73 5.93 -16.57
CA LEU A 24 -6.45 6.48 -17.05
C LEU A 24 -5.73 7.27 -15.95
N ARG A 25 -6.46 8.08 -15.18
CA ARG A 25 -5.92 8.85 -14.05
C ARG A 25 -5.40 7.93 -12.95
N LYS A 26 -6.14 6.87 -12.63
CA LYS A 26 -5.70 5.82 -11.69
C LYS A 26 -4.44 5.12 -12.21
N GLN A 27 -4.44 4.65 -13.45
CA GLN A 27 -3.28 3.98 -14.06
C GLN A 27 -2.02 4.86 -14.06
N LYS A 28 -2.15 6.15 -14.39
CA LYS A 28 -1.01 7.09 -14.41
C LYS A 28 -0.40 7.29 -13.01
N THR A 29 -1.25 7.42 -12.00
CA THR A 29 -0.82 7.55 -10.60
C THR A 29 -0.13 6.27 -10.11
N PHE A 30 -0.72 5.09 -10.38
CA PHE A 30 -0.15 3.81 -9.99
C PHE A 30 1.15 3.45 -10.72
N GLY A 31 1.28 3.85 -12.00
CA GLY A 31 2.51 3.68 -12.77
C GLY A 31 3.71 4.42 -12.17
N GLY A 32 3.47 5.52 -11.45
CA GLY A 32 4.52 6.24 -10.70
C GLY A 32 5.11 5.41 -9.56
N TYR A 33 4.25 4.76 -8.76
CA TYR A 33 4.69 3.94 -7.62
C TYR A 33 5.48 2.69 -8.06
N ALA A 34 5.07 2.03 -9.13
CA ALA A 34 5.76 0.85 -9.66
C ALA A 34 7.25 1.14 -9.99
N ARG A 35 7.54 2.33 -10.52
CA ARG A 35 8.91 2.77 -10.83
C ARG A 35 9.78 3.02 -9.60
N LEU A 36 9.17 3.30 -8.45
CA LEU A 36 9.89 3.51 -7.18
C LEU A 36 10.14 2.20 -6.43
N TYR A 37 9.23 1.23 -6.53
CA TYR A 37 9.40 -0.08 -5.88
C TYR A 37 10.48 -0.94 -6.53
N ALA A 38 10.67 -0.86 -7.85
CA ALA A 38 11.69 -1.63 -8.56
C ALA A 38 13.14 -1.39 -8.06
N PRO A 39 13.64 -0.14 -7.96
CA PRO A 39 14.97 0.11 -7.42
C PRO A 39 15.06 -0.24 -5.92
N LEU A 40 14.00 -0.04 -5.14
CA LEU A 40 13.97 -0.43 -3.71
C LEU A 40 14.09 -1.96 -3.55
N ALA A 41 13.43 -2.73 -4.40
CA ALA A 41 13.54 -4.19 -4.42
C ALA A 41 14.97 -4.63 -4.75
N ALA A 42 15.58 -4.06 -5.78
CA ALA A 42 16.95 -4.35 -6.17
C ALA A 42 17.95 -3.99 -5.06
N LEU A 43 17.78 -2.84 -4.40
CA LEU A 43 18.60 -2.42 -3.27
C LEU A 43 18.43 -3.35 -2.07
N SER A 44 17.19 -3.68 -1.71
CA SER A 44 16.88 -4.64 -0.63
C SER A 44 17.55 -6.00 -0.88
N ALA A 45 17.43 -6.54 -2.09
CA ALA A 45 18.08 -7.79 -2.47
C ALA A 45 19.61 -7.70 -2.37
N THR A 46 20.20 -6.62 -2.90
CA THR A 46 21.66 -6.43 -2.89
C THR A 46 22.20 -6.29 -1.48
N LEU A 47 21.52 -5.51 -0.62
CA LEU A 47 21.93 -5.28 0.76
C LEU A 47 21.92 -6.55 1.61
N SER A 48 21.09 -7.55 1.27
CA SER A 48 21.10 -8.85 1.96
C SER A 48 22.45 -9.59 1.87
N PHE A 49 23.25 -9.30 0.85
CA PHE A 49 24.59 -9.85 0.64
C PHE A 49 25.70 -8.94 1.18
N THR A 50 25.36 -7.82 1.81
CA THR A 50 26.35 -6.88 2.39
C THR A 50 26.44 -7.04 3.90
N PRO A 51 27.60 -6.76 4.51
CA PRO A 51 27.74 -6.79 5.97
C PRO A 51 26.97 -5.61 6.59
N ILE A 52 25.92 -5.91 7.34
CA ILE A 52 25.02 -4.92 7.97
C ILE A 52 25.60 -4.34 9.27
N LEU A 53 26.46 -5.11 9.94
CA LEU A 53 27.06 -4.74 11.21
C LEU A 53 28.56 -4.50 11.02
N ASN A 54 29.10 -3.50 11.72
CA ASN A 54 30.54 -3.29 11.78
C ASN A 54 31.22 -4.37 12.63
N ASP A 55 32.46 -4.68 12.27
CA ASP A 55 33.31 -5.55 13.06
C ASP A 55 33.62 -4.90 14.41
N VAL A 56 33.55 -5.68 15.48
CA VAL A 56 33.84 -5.21 16.84
C VAL A 56 35.19 -5.75 17.27
N VAL A 57 36.06 -4.85 17.73
CA VAL A 57 37.32 -5.22 18.37
C VAL A 57 37.05 -5.38 19.86
N VAL A 58 37.14 -6.60 20.37
CA VAL A 58 36.99 -6.89 21.80
C VAL A 58 38.39 -7.07 22.39
N GLU A 59 38.86 -6.05 23.10
CA GLU A 59 40.10 -6.11 23.84
C GLU A 59 39.91 -7.03 25.06
N HIS A 60 40.65 -8.14 25.11
CA HIS A 60 40.66 -9.03 26.27
C HIS A 60 41.77 -8.58 27.23
N GLY A 61 41.47 -8.61 28.54
CA GLY A 61 42.42 -8.28 29.60
C GLY A 61 43.71 -9.09 29.42
N GLY A 62 44.81 -8.40 29.14
CA GLY A 62 46.09 -9.00 28.75
C GLY A 62 46.67 -8.50 27.42
N GLY A 63 46.04 -7.53 26.74
CA GLY A 63 46.56 -6.90 25.52
C GLY A 63 46.36 -7.72 24.26
N THR A 64 45.46 -8.71 24.28
CA THR A 64 45.07 -9.48 23.09
C THR A 64 43.78 -8.92 22.52
N GLU A 65 43.87 -8.31 21.34
CA GLU A 65 42.71 -7.83 20.59
C GLU A 65 42.08 -8.98 19.83
N SER A 66 40.83 -9.34 20.18
CA SER A 66 40.05 -10.31 19.41
C SER A 66 39.03 -9.57 18.55
N ARG A 67 39.24 -9.53 17.23
CA ARG A 67 38.26 -8.97 16.29
C ARG A 67 37.14 -9.98 16.05
N ARG A 68 35.90 -9.61 16.36
CA ARG A 68 34.71 -10.39 16.01
C ARG A 68 34.13 -9.86 14.70
N THR A 69 34.29 -10.65 13.63
CA THR A 69 33.72 -10.35 12.31
C THR A 69 32.32 -10.95 12.18
N PHE A 70 31.32 -10.09 12.00
CA PHE A 70 29.92 -10.52 11.91
C PHE A 70 29.55 -11.03 10.51
N GLY A 71 30.18 -10.49 9.45
CA GLY A 71 29.95 -10.94 8.07
C GLY A 71 28.58 -10.53 7.52
N THR A 72 28.12 -11.22 6.49
CA THR A 72 26.78 -11.02 5.89
C THR A 72 25.68 -11.69 6.72
N LEU A 73 24.42 -11.35 6.48
CA LEU A 73 23.28 -12.05 7.11
C LEU A 73 23.34 -13.57 6.90
N TRP A 74 23.76 -13.99 5.70
CA TRP A 74 23.94 -15.39 5.33
C TRP A 74 25.02 -16.07 6.16
N ASP A 75 26.15 -15.39 6.38
CA ASP A 75 27.23 -15.90 7.24
C ASP A 75 26.77 -16.02 8.70
N MET A 76 25.95 -15.08 9.18
CA MET A 76 25.40 -15.11 10.54
C MET A 76 24.39 -16.24 10.72
N ALA A 77 23.55 -16.52 9.73
CA ALA A 77 22.56 -17.59 9.78
C ALA A 77 23.20 -19.00 9.81
N GLY A 78 24.40 -19.15 9.24
CA GLY A 78 25.15 -20.42 9.26
C GLY A 78 25.84 -20.74 10.59
N ARG A 79 25.85 -19.83 11.58
CA ARG A 79 26.54 -20.01 12.86
C ARG A 79 25.63 -20.60 13.93
N SER A 80 26.19 -21.29 14.91
CA SER A 80 25.46 -21.73 16.12
C SER A 80 24.93 -20.50 16.88
N GLY A 81 23.60 -20.34 16.96
CA GLY A 81 22.93 -19.13 17.47
C GLY A 81 22.47 -18.14 16.38
N GLY A 82 22.51 -18.55 15.11
CA GLY A 82 22.09 -17.75 13.95
C GLY A 82 20.57 -17.62 13.74
N ASP A 83 19.72 -18.12 14.66
CA ASP A 83 18.26 -18.14 14.49
C ASP A 83 17.66 -16.75 14.17
N PRO A 84 18.07 -15.65 14.84
CA PRO A 84 17.57 -14.32 14.50
C PRO A 84 17.98 -13.86 13.10
N ALA A 85 19.17 -14.26 12.62
CA ALA A 85 19.67 -13.92 11.30
C ALA A 85 18.91 -14.70 10.21
N ALA A 86 18.60 -15.97 10.44
CA ALA A 86 17.76 -16.76 9.53
C ALA A 86 16.35 -16.16 9.38
N LEU A 87 15.73 -15.73 10.49
CA LEU A 87 14.46 -15.01 10.46
C LEU A 87 14.61 -13.68 9.68
N GLY A 88 15.68 -12.94 9.92
CA GLY A 88 16.01 -11.73 9.16
C GLY A 88 16.08 -11.96 7.65
N ILE A 89 16.78 -13.01 7.19
CA ILE A 89 16.87 -13.39 5.78
C ILE A 89 15.48 -13.71 5.21
N MET A 90 14.70 -14.54 5.91
CA MET A 90 13.33 -14.87 5.49
C MET A 90 12.48 -13.61 5.33
N LEU A 91 12.56 -12.70 6.30
CA LEU A 91 11.76 -11.47 6.32
C LEU A 91 12.17 -10.49 5.22
N VAL A 92 13.48 -10.32 4.97
CA VAL A 92 14.00 -9.55 3.84
C VAL A 92 13.59 -10.17 2.50
N GLY A 93 13.57 -11.51 2.41
CA GLY A 93 13.09 -12.23 1.23
C GLY A 93 11.61 -11.94 0.95
N ILE A 94 10.75 -12.05 1.98
CA ILE A 94 9.32 -11.72 1.89
C ILE A 94 9.13 -10.25 1.51
N PHE A 95 9.83 -9.34 2.19
CA PHE A 95 9.75 -7.91 1.92
C PHE A 95 10.16 -7.59 0.48
N THR A 96 11.27 -8.16 0.00
CA THR A 96 11.74 -7.99 -1.37
C THR A 96 10.72 -8.54 -2.37
N ALA A 97 10.15 -9.73 -2.12
CA ALA A 97 9.11 -10.31 -2.96
C ALA A 97 7.84 -9.43 -3.02
N LEU A 98 7.45 -8.79 -1.91
CA LEU A 98 6.34 -7.86 -1.86
C LEU A 98 6.63 -6.58 -2.65
N LEU A 99 7.84 -6.02 -2.56
CA LEU A 99 8.25 -4.87 -3.37
C LEU A 99 8.22 -5.21 -4.86
N VAL A 100 8.74 -6.39 -5.23
CA VAL A 100 8.69 -6.91 -6.60
C VAL A 100 7.24 -7.09 -7.07
N ALA A 101 6.37 -7.69 -6.25
CA ALA A 101 4.95 -7.83 -6.57
C ALA A 101 4.25 -6.47 -6.75
N ALA A 102 4.62 -5.46 -5.93
CA ALA A 102 4.12 -4.09 -6.05
C ALA A 102 4.52 -3.40 -7.36
N THR A 103 5.59 -3.86 -8.04
CA THR A 103 5.94 -3.35 -9.39
C THR A 103 4.94 -3.76 -10.47
N TRP A 104 4.31 -4.95 -10.34
CA TRP A 104 3.38 -5.47 -11.35
C TRP A 104 1.91 -5.28 -11.00
N ARG A 105 1.55 -5.23 -9.71
CA ARG A 105 0.15 -5.15 -9.25
C ARG A 105 -0.07 -4.07 -8.17
N PRO A 106 0.09 -2.77 -8.49
CA PRO A 106 -0.05 -1.71 -7.49
C PRO A 106 -1.49 -1.45 -7.00
N THR A 107 -2.50 -2.14 -7.56
CA THR A 107 -3.91 -1.79 -7.35
C THR A 107 -4.56 -2.43 -6.13
N THR A 108 -3.88 -3.32 -5.40
CA THR A 108 -4.48 -3.98 -4.23
C THR A 108 -4.02 -3.34 -2.92
N LEU A 109 -4.96 -3.06 -2.01
CA LEU A 109 -4.69 -2.55 -0.66
C LEU A 109 -3.86 -3.53 0.20
N GLY A 110 -3.90 -4.83 -0.11
CA GLY A 110 -3.13 -5.85 0.60
C GLY A 110 -1.61 -5.72 0.48
N LEU A 111 -1.10 -5.22 -0.66
CA LEU A 111 0.34 -5.06 -0.90
C LEU A 111 1.01 -4.02 0.01
N PRO A 112 0.52 -2.77 0.10
CA PRO A 112 1.12 -1.78 0.98
C PRO A 112 1.05 -2.21 2.46
N VAL A 113 -0.05 -2.84 2.87
CA VAL A 113 -0.16 -3.40 4.24
C VAL A 113 0.90 -4.48 4.46
N GLY A 114 1.07 -5.40 3.51
CA GLY A 114 2.09 -6.45 3.58
C GLY A 114 3.51 -5.87 3.68
N ILE A 115 3.83 -4.83 2.90
CA ILE A 115 5.14 -4.16 2.94
C ILE A 115 5.42 -3.60 4.33
N VAL A 116 4.45 -2.92 4.95
CA VAL A 116 4.61 -2.36 6.30
C VAL A 116 4.74 -3.47 7.35
N VAL A 117 3.89 -4.50 7.28
CA VAL A 117 3.92 -5.63 8.22
C VAL A 117 5.24 -6.41 8.13
N ALA A 118 5.82 -6.56 6.94
CA ALA A 118 7.11 -7.19 6.76
C ALA A 118 8.28 -6.25 7.12
N GLY A 119 8.18 -4.95 6.82
CA GLY A 119 9.25 -3.98 7.03
C GLY A 119 9.47 -3.60 8.50
N VAL A 120 8.39 -3.46 9.28
CA VAL A 120 8.48 -3.04 10.70
C VAL A 120 9.30 -4.02 11.56
N PRO A 121 9.12 -5.34 11.49
CA PRO A 121 9.94 -6.25 12.28
C PRO A 121 11.40 -6.32 11.78
N ILE A 122 11.68 -6.13 10.48
CA ILE A 122 13.07 -6.00 9.99
C ILE A 122 13.72 -4.77 10.63
N LEU A 123 13.01 -3.64 10.63
CA LEU A 123 13.49 -2.40 11.25
C LEU A 123 13.73 -2.59 12.76
N LEU A 124 12.80 -3.26 13.44
CA LEU A 124 12.93 -3.58 14.86
C LEU A 124 14.15 -4.46 15.14
N MET A 125 14.38 -5.48 14.32
CA MET A 125 15.57 -6.34 14.42
C MET A 125 16.87 -5.55 14.20
N LEU A 126 16.89 -4.59 13.27
CA LEU A 126 18.05 -3.73 13.03
C LEU A 126 18.32 -2.75 14.17
N ILE A 127 17.28 -2.30 14.88
CA ILE A 127 17.41 -1.38 16.02
C ILE A 127 17.84 -2.16 17.27
N VAL A 128 17.09 -3.22 17.60
CA VAL A 128 17.28 -4.02 18.82
C VAL A 128 18.54 -4.88 18.74
N ARG A 129 18.99 -5.25 17.53
CA ARG A 129 20.18 -6.07 17.28
C ARG A 129 20.19 -7.32 18.17
N PRO A 130 19.17 -8.19 18.07
CA PRO A 130 19.08 -9.37 18.92
C PRO A 130 20.31 -10.26 18.69
N SER A 131 20.85 -10.83 19.78
CA SER A 131 21.93 -11.83 19.76
C SER A 131 23.34 -11.33 19.41
N THR A 132 23.62 -10.02 19.43
CA THR A 132 24.99 -9.52 19.15
C THR A 132 25.93 -9.54 20.35
N GLY A 133 25.41 -9.78 21.56
CA GLY A 133 26.18 -9.75 22.81
C GLY A 133 26.62 -8.33 23.20
N SER A 134 27.44 -8.25 24.26
CA SER A 134 28.07 -7.01 24.70
C SER A 134 29.55 -7.00 24.28
N PRO A 135 30.06 -5.92 23.66
CA PRO A 135 29.34 -4.69 23.29
C PRO A 135 28.52 -4.87 22.00
N THR A 136 27.42 -4.10 21.90
CA THR A 136 26.54 -4.11 20.72
C THR A 136 27.27 -3.49 19.52
N PRO A 137 27.39 -4.21 18.39
CA PRO A 137 28.03 -3.70 17.18
C PRO A 137 27.22 -2.56 16.57
N ASP A 138 27.90 -1.52 16.11
CA ASP A 138 27.29 -0.44 15.35
C ASP A 138 26.85 -0.89 13.95
N LEU A 139 25.84 -0.21 13.41
CA LEU A 139 25.43 -0.41 12.03
C LEU A 139 26.55 0.01 11.09
N SER A 140 26.84 -0.83 10.11
CA SER A 140 27.71 -0.46 9.01
C SER A 140 27.01 0.60 8.13
N PRO A 141 27.75 1.31 7.26
CA PRO A 141 27.14 2.19 6.27
C PRO A 141 26.04 1.48 5.44
N TYR A 142 26.24 0.21 5.11
CA TYR A 142 25.24 -0.59 4.40
C TYR A 142 24.01 -0.89 5.26
N GLY A 143 24.21 -1.15 6.56
CA GLY A 143 23.11 -1.28 7.51
C GLY A 143 22.26 -0.01 7.61
N VAL A 144 22.90 1.18 7.61
CA VAL A 144 22.20 2.47 7.56
C VAL A 144 21.40 2.62 6.27
N VAL A 145 21.98 2.27 5.12
CA VAL A 145 21.26 2.29 3.83
C VAL A 145 20.06 1.34 3.86
N GLY A 146 20.20 0.15 4.45
CA GLY A 146 19.10 -0.80 4.65
C GLY A 146 17.94 -0.20 5.43
N VAL A 147 18.23 0.49 6.54
CA VAL A 147 17.22 1.21 7.33
C VAL A 147 16.50 2.25 6.47
N VAL A 148 17.24 3.06 5.71
CA VAL A 148 16.66 4.09 4.83
C VAL A 148 15.75 3.48 3.76
N VAL A 149 16.16 2.37 3.15
CA VAL A 149 15.36 1.64 2.15
C VAL A 149 14.05 1.14 2.76
N ILE A 150 14.10 0.51 3.94
CA ILE A 150 12.90 -0.01 4.62
C ILE A 150 11.94 1.13 4.98
N VAL A 151 12.44 2.21 5.58
CA VAL A 151 11.61 3.37 5.95
C VAL A 151 10.98 4.00 4.71
N SER A 152 11.75 4.18 3.64
CA SER A 152 11.25 4.76 2.39
C SER A 152 10.16 3.89 1.76
N ALA A 153 10.35 2.57 1.73
CA ALA A 153 9.35 1.64 1.23
C ALA A 153 8.06 1.66 2.07
N CYS A 154 8.18 1.70 3.40
CA CYS A 154 7.03 1.81 4.30
C CYS A 154 6.27 3.14 4.08
N LEU A 155 6.98 4.25 3.91
CA LEU A 155 6.35 5.55 3.61
C LEU A 155 5.59 5.52 2.28
N LEU A 156 6.20 4.96 1.22
CA LEU A 156 5.52 4.79 -0.07
C LEU A 156 4.28 3.90 0.05
N ALA A 157 4.38 2.81 0.82
CA ALA A 157 3.26 1.92 1.07
C ALA A 157 2.11 2.63 1.81
N VAL A 158 2.42 3.43 2.84
CA VAL A 158 1.41 4.22 3.57
C VAL A 158 0.75 5.25 2.66
N VAL A 159 1.53 5.99 1.85
CA VAL A 159 0.98 6.96 0.91
C VAL A 159 0.08 6.27 -0.14
N GLN A 160 0.51 5.13 -0.67
CA GLN A 160 -0.28 4.34 -1.62
C GLN A 160 -1.59 3.85 -1.00
N ALA A 161 -1.55 3.36 0.25
CA ALA A 161 -2.75 2.96 0.98
C ALA A 161 -3.69 4.16 1.20
N ALA A 162 -3.16 5.30 1.67
CA ALA A 162 -3.94 6.51 1.89
C ALA A 162 -4.62 7.00 0.61
N HIS A 163 -3.91 7.03 -0.52
CA HIS A 163 -4.50 7.36 -1.82
C HIS A 163 -5.61 6.39 -2.22
N HIS A 164 -5.42 5.09 -1.98
CA HIS A 164 -6.45 4.10 -2.25
C HIS A 164 -7.71 4.35 -1.39
N LEU A 165 -7.57 4.60 -0.08
CA LEU A 165 -8.71 4.91 0.80
C LEU A 165 -9.42 6.20 0.40
N SER A 166 -8.68 7.28 0.11
CA SER A 166 -9.26 8.56 -0.31
C SER A 166 -10.07 8.42 -1.60
N SER A 167 -9.61 7.60 -2.54
CA SER A 167 -10.34 7.36 -3.80
C SER A 167 -11.65 6.58 -3.61
N THR A 168 -11.76 5.79 -2.54
CA THR A 168 -12.99 5.02 -2.23
C THR A 168 -14.06 5.83 -1.48
N HIS A 169 -13.68 6.90 -0.77
CA HIS A 169 -14.64 7.72 -0.02
C HIS A 169 -15.35 8.78 -0.87
N GLY A 170 -14.78 9.20 -2.00
CA GLY A 170 -15.36 10.24 -2.86
C GLY A 170 -16.58 9.80 -3.68
N THR A 171 -16.88 8.51 -3.73
CA THR A 171 -17.93 7.95 -4.62
C THR A 171 -19.30 7.81 -3.96
N GLY A 172 -19.45 8.17 -2.69
CA GLY A 172 -20.68 7.93 -1.92
C GLY A 172 -21.47 9.16 -1.47
N SER A 173 -21.06 10.39 -1.82
CA SER A 173 -21.65 11.61 -1.24
C SER A 173 -22.74 12.29 -2.09
N ASP A 174 -22.94 11.91 -3.36
CA ASP A 174 -23.86 12.63 -4.26
C ASP A 174 -25.16 11.88 -4.59
N THR A 175 -25.41 10.73 -3.98
CA THR A 175 -26.65 9.96 -4.20
C THR A 175 -27.66 10.20 -3.09
N GLY A 176 -28.45 11.26 -3.21
CA GLY A 176 -29.73 11.36 -2.51
C GLY A 176 -29.92 12.60 -1.65
N THR A 177 -30.22 13.73 -2.27
CA THR A 177 -31.12 14.72 -1.67
C THR A 177 -31.99 15.43 -2.70
N GLU A 178 -32.37 14.74 -3.78
CA GLU A 178 -33.53 15.12 -4.59
C GLU A 178 -34.68 14.15 -4.30
N LEU A 179 -35.29 14.34 -3.14
CA LEU A 179 -36.70 14.00 -2.96
C LEU A 179 -37.49 15.08 -3.70
N GLU A 180 -37.58 14.96 -5.03
CA GLU A 180 -38.64 15.59 -5.80
C GLU A 180 -39.97 15.11 -5.18
N THR A 181 -40.59 16.00 -4.43
CA THR A 181 -41.97 15.82 -3.97
C THR A 181 -42.84 15.88 -5.23
N PRO A 182 -43.60 14.83 -5.59
CA PRO A 182 -44.44 14.87 -6.76
C PRO A 182 -45.50 15.96 -6.57
N THR A 183 -45.39 17.03 -7.35
CA THR A 183 -46.42 18.05 -7.49
C THR A 183 -47.71 17.35 -7.91
N ALA A 184 -48.66 17.24 -6.99
CA ALA A 184 -49.97 16.69 -7.25
C ALA A 184 -50.65 17.50 -8.38
N PRO A 185 -51.33 16.83 -9.33
CA PRO A 185 -52.04 17.53 -10.39
C PRO A 185 -53.20 18.33 -9.80
N ASP A 186 -53.18 19.60 -10.15
CA ASP A 186 -54.19 20.63 -9.96
C ASP A 186 -55.58 20.12 -10.39
N ALA A 187 -56.43 19.76 -9.42
CA ALA A 187 -57.81 19.42 -9.65
C ALA A 187 -58.66 20.69 -9.65
N ALA A 188 -58.87 21.26 -10.84
CA ALA A 188 -59.82 22.33 -11.08
C ALA A 188 -61.29 21.86 -10.90
N PRO A 189 -62.23 22.77 -10.63
CA PRO A 189 -63.55 22.46 -10.10
C PRO A 189 -64.59 22.26 -11.21
N ASP A 190 -65.20 21.08 -11.30
CA ASP A 190 -66.34 20.84 -12.19
C ASP A 190 -67.65 20.71 -11.42
N ALA A 191 -68.42 21.79 -11.52
CA ALA A 191 -69.79 21.84 -11.99
C ALA A 191 -70.79 20.75 -11.51
N ALA A 192 -71.68 21.20 -10.62
CA ALA A 192 -73.14 21.09 -10.73
C ALA A 192 -73.72 19.93 -11.56
N THR A 193 -74.39 18.99 -10.88
CA THR A 193 -75.59 18.35 -11.43
C THR A 193 -76.55 17.96 -10.29
N ASP A 194 -77.58 18.80 -10.09
CA ASP A 194 -78.90 18.41 -9.58
C ASP A 194 -79.69 17.87 -10.78
N PRO A 195 -80.30 16.68 -10.71
CA PRO A 195 -81.76 16.67 -10.65
C PRO A 195 -82.33 15.52 -9.78
N ARG A 196 -83.32 15.89 -8.97
CA ARG A 196 -84.51 15.10 -8.59
C ARG A 196 -84.74 13.80 -9.37
N ALA A 197 -84.82 12.67 -8.65
CA ALA A 197 -85.69 11.52 -8.94
C ALA A 197 -85.85 10.67 -7.67
N ASP A 198 -86.98 9.95 -7.58
CA ASP A 198 -87.45 9.05 -6.51
C ASP A 198 -88.21 9.79 -5.39
N GLU A 199 -89.56 9.91 -5.38
CA GLU A 199 -90.62 8.92 -5.61
C GLU A 199 -90.45 7.63 -4.79
N ALA A 200 -90.86 7.68 -3.50
CA ALA A 200 -91.66 6.66 -2.81
C ALA A 200 -92.12 7.19 -1.43
#